data_AF-A0A4R4KTK0-F1
#
_entry.id   AF-A0A4R4KTK0-F1
#
_cell.length_a   1.000
_cell.length_b   1.000
_cell.length_c   1.000
_cell.angle_alpha   90.00
_cell.angle_beta   90.00
_cell.angle_gamma   90.00
#
_symmetry.space_group_name_H-M   'P 1'
#
loop_
_entity.id
_entity.type
_entity.pdbx_description
1 polymer ?
#
loop_
_entity_poly.entity_id
_entity_poly.type
_entity_poly.pdbx_seq_one_letter_code
_entity_poly.pdbx_strand_id
1 'polypeptide(L)'
;MLTIARHLELDWQYVERVEAWNTERITDVRSAGRRAGRRIGYKIATFQSHADDDGRVVVIVAVREPPNAEERCRMTDRGMLLINDFWSKLLPGDDREP
;
A
#
# COMPACT_ATOMS: atom_id res chain seq x y z
N MET A 1 -1.78 4.94 -10.78
CA MET A 1 -2.27 4.18 -9.62
C MET A 1 -1.09 3.69 -8.80
N LEU A 2 -1.05 3.95 -7.49
CA LEU A 2 -0.01 3.39 -6.59
C LEU A 2 -0.21 1.87 -6.43
N THR A 3 0.88 1.10 -6.39
CA THR A 3 0.84 -0.35 -6.11
C THR A 3 0.56 -0.61 -4.62
N ILE A 4 0.07 -1.80 -4.27
CA ILE A 4 -0.19 -2.22 -2.88
C ILE A 4 1.08 -2.08 -2.02
N ALA A 5 2.26 -2.38 -2.57
CA ALA A 5 3.53 -2.21 -1.86
C ALA A 5 3.78 -0.76 -1.43
N ARG A 6 3.49 0.22 -2.31
CA ARG A 6 3.72 1.63 -2.00
C ARG A 6 2.75 2.15 -0.92
N HIS A 7 1.50 1.68 -0.91
CA HIS A 7 0.57 1.98 0.19
C HIS A 7 1.04 1.38 1.51
N LEU A 8 1.56 0.15 1.49
CA LEU A 8 2.09 -0.48 2.71
C LEU A 8 3.35 0.24 3.23
N GLU A 9 4.18 0.80 2.36
CA GLU A 9 5.36 1.58 2.77
C GLU A 9 4.99 2.95 3.37
N LEU A 10 3.89 3.57 2.92
CA LEU A 10 3.48 4.92 3.33
C LEU A 10 2.43 4.92 4.45
N ASP A 11 1.34 4.19 4.24
CA ASP A 11 0.12 4.23 5.06
C ASP A 11 -0.04 2.98 5.93
N TRP A 12 0.86 2.00 5.76
CA TRP A 12 0.87 0.69 6.44
C TRP A 12 -0.35 -0.19 6.19
N GLN A 13 -1.25 0.27 5.34
CA GLN A 13 -2.44 -0.44 4.95
C GLN A 13 -2.81 -0.10 3.52
N TYR A 14 -3.48 -1.05 2.89
CA TYR A 14 -4.16 -0.91 1.63
C TYR A 14 -5.59 -1.37 1.80
N VAL A 15 -6.55 -0.58 1.34
CA VAL A 15 -7.98 -0.87 1.44
C VAL A 15 -8.58 -0.82 0.04
N GLU A 16 -9.34 -1.86 -0.30
CA GLU A 16 -10.07 -1.92 -1.56
C GLU A 16 -11.49 -2.41 -1.32
N ARG A 17 -12.47 -1.77 -1.98
CA ARG A 17 -13.87 -2.23 -1.99
C ARG A 17 -14.11 -2.97 -3.30
N VAL A 18 -14.63 -4.19 -3.20
CA VAL A 18 -14.80 -5.10 -4.33
C VAL A 18 -16.14 -5.80 -4.23
N GLU A 19 -16.71 -6.17 -5.38
CA GLU A 19 -17.93 -6.96 -5.42
C GLU A 19 -17.72 -8.32 -4.72
N ALA A 20 -18.63 -8.75 -3.85
CA ALA A 20 -18.47 -9.95 -3.02
C ALA A 20 -18.36 -11.23 -3.86
N TRP A 21 -19.01 -11.26 -5.03
CA TRP A 21 -18.95 -12.37 -5.96
C TRP A 21 -17.61 -12.44 -6.72
N ASN A 22 -16.84 -11.35 -6.76
CA ASN A 22 -15.55 -11.29 -7.43
C ASN A 22 -14.44 -11.86 -6.54
N THR A 23 -14.52 -13.18 -6.33
CA THR A 23 -13.60 -13.95 -5.49
C THR A 23 -12.17 -13.97 -6.05
N GLU A 24 -12.03 -13.86 -7.37
CA GLU A 24 -10.75 -13.73 -8.06
C GLU A 24 -10.04 -12.44 -7.62
N ARG A 25 -10.71 -11.29 -7.70
CA ARG A 25 -10.14 -10.01 -7.29
C ARG A 25 -9.76 -10.00 -5.80
N ILE A 26 -10.61 -10.54 -4.93
CA ILE A 26 -10.31 -10.66 -3.50
C ILE A 26 -9.03 -11.48 -3.28
N THR A 27 -8.88 -12.58 -4.02
CA THR A 27 -7.70 -13.46 -3.94
C THR A 27 -6.45 -12.76 -4.46
N ASP A 28 -6.57 -12.00 -5.53
CA ASP A 28 -5.48 -11.21 -6.11
C ASP A 28 -4.98 -10.13 -5.16
N VAL A 29 -5.88 -9.37 -4.54
CA VAL A 29 -5.52 -8.35 -3.55
C VAL A 29 -4.76 -8.97 -2.38
N ARG A 30 -5.25 -10.10 -1.86
CA ARG A 30 -4.58 -10.85 -0.78
C ARG A 30 -3.22 -11.38 -1.20
N SER A 31 -3.11 -11.96 -2.40
CA SER A 31 -1.86 -12.54 -2.90
C SER A 31 -0.81 -11.44 -3.18
N ALA A 32 -1.23 -10.33 -3.76
CA ALA A 32 -0.41 -9.14 -3.99
C ALA A 32 0.05 -8.53 -2.66
N GLY A 33 -0.83 -8.43 -1.66
CA GLY A 33 -0.47 -8.02 -0.30
C GLY A 33 0.63 -8.88 0.32
N ARG A 34 0.49 -10.21 0.26
CA ARG A 34 1.52 -11.13 0.77
C ARG A 34 2.85 -11.01 0.02
N ARG A 35 2.80 -10.84 -1.31
CA ARG A 35 4.01 -10.60 -2.13
C ARG A 35 4.67 -9.27 -1.79
N ALA A 36 3.89 -8.22 -1.60
CA ALA A 36 4.36 -6.91 -1.18
C ALA A 36 5.05 -6.99 0.18
N GLY A 37 4.42 -7.60 1.19
CA GLY A 37 4.99 -7.83 2.51
C GLY A 37 6.37 -8.49 2.47
N ARG A 38 6.50 -9.60 1.72
CA ARG A 38 7.79 -10.27 1.51
C ARG A 38 8.86 -9.35 0.92
N ARG A 39 8.47 -8.49 -0.03
CA ARG A 39 9.40 -7.55 -0.68
C ARG A 39 9.87 -6.45 0.27
N ILE A 40 8.99 -5.96 1.14
CA ILE A 40 9.30 -4.86 2.06
C ILE A 40 9.79 -5.35 3.44
N GLY A 41 9.89 -6.66 3.65
CA GLY A 41 10.39 -7.26 4.89
C GLY A 41 9.38 -7.29 6.05
N TYR A 42 8.09 -7.07 5.77
CA TYR A 42 7.05 -6.98 6.80
C TYR A 42 6.04 -8.13 6.73
N LYS A 43 5.55 -8.55 7.89
CA LYS A 43 4.46 -9.51 8.01
C LYS A 43 3.13 -8.81 7.76
N ILE A 44 2.31 -9.39 6.89
CA ILE A 44 1.03 -8.81 6.46
C ILE A 44 -0.15 -9.58 7.05
N ALA A 45 -1.13 -8.84 7.56
CA ALA A 45 -2.46 -9.33 7.90
C ALA A 45 -3.45 -8.93 6.80
N THR A 46 -4.41 -9.80 6.52
CA THR A 46 -5.49 -9.49 5.57
C THR A 46 -6.84 -9.71 6.23
N PHE A 47 -7.72 -8.74 6.12
CA PHE A 47 -9.10 -8.80 6.61
C PHE A 47 -10.07 -8.62 5.45
N GLN A 48 -11.24 -9.26 5.53
CA GLN A 48 -12.36 -9.05 4.61
C GLN A 48 -13.61 -8.87 5.45
N SER A 49 -14.39 -7.83 5.14
CA SER A 49 -15.69 -7.61 5.79
C SER A 49 -16.77 -8.58 5.28
N HIS A 50 -17.91 -8.59 5.96
CA HIS A 50 -19.13 -9.09 5.36
C HIS A 50 -19.54 -8.22 4.16
N ALA A 51 -20.37 -8.79 3.28
CA ALA A 51 -20.98 -8.03 2.20
C ALA A 51 -21.96 -7.01 2.77
N ASP A 52 -21.92 -5.79 2.26
CA ASP A 52 -22.93 -4.78 2.54
C ASP A 52 -24.22 -5.00 1.72
N ASP A 53 -25.19 -4.11 1.89
CA ASP A 53 -26.48 -4.18 1.19
C ASP A 53 -26.35 -4.06 -0.34
N ASP A 54 -25.24 -3.50 -0.83
CA ASP A 54 -24.91 -3.40 -2.25
C ASP A 54 -24.14 -4.65 -2.75
N GLY A 55 -23.93 -5.66 -1.91
CA GLY A 55 -23.20 -6.88 -2.27
C GLY A 55 -21.69 -6.69 -2.37
N ARG A 56 -21.11 -5.66 -1.74
CA ARG A 56 -19.68 -5.36 -1.77
C ARG A 56 -19.00 -5.68 -0.46
N VAL A 57 -17.73 -6.08 -0.54
CA VAL A 57 -16.87 -6.31 0.61
C VAL A 57 -15.69 -5.35 0.62
N VAL A 58 -15.21 -5.03 1.80
CA VAL A 58 -13.97 -4.30 2.02
C VAL A 58 -12.86 -5.32 2.29
N VAL A 59 -11.79 -5.28 1.50
CA VAL A 59 -10.58 -6.05 1.72
C VAL A 59 -9.49 -5.11 2.24
N ILE A 60 -8.95 -5.43 3.41
CA ILE A 60 -7.86 -4.69 4.05
C ILE A 60 -6.61 -5.56 4.03
N VAL A 61 -5.49 -4.98 3.61
CA VAL A 61 -4.16 -5.56 3.67
C VAL A 61 -3.30 -4.63 4.51
N ALA A 62 -2.84 -5.07 5.68
CA ALA A 62 -2.11 -4.20 6.62
C ALA A 62 -0.87 -4.88 7.19
N VAL A 63 0.11 -4.08 7.62
CA VAL A 63 1.27 -4.58 8.38
C VAL A 63 0.80 -5.08 9.75
N ARG A 64 1.21 -6.29 10.15
CA ARG A 64 0.64 -7.04 11.29
C ARG A 64 1.08 -6.54 12.67
N GLU A 65 2.28 -6.01 12.78
CA GLU A 65 2.82 -5.46 14.03
C GLU A 65 3.08 -3.97 13.81
N PRO A 66 2.69 -3.08 14.74
CA PRO A 66 3.06 -1.68 14.65
C PRO A 66 4.59 -1.62 14.67
N PRO A 67 5.22 -1.00 13.65
CA PRO A 67 6.67 -0.91 13.60
C PRO A 67 7.19 -0.26 14.88
N ASN A 68 8.29 -0.80 15.41
CA ASN A 68 8.96 -0.19 16.55
C ASN A 68 9.47 1.22 16.15
N ALA A 69 9.91 2.03 17.13
CA ALA A 69 10.30 3.42 16.86
C ALA A 69 11.36 3.57 15.74
N GLU A 70 12.25 2.59 15.61
CA GLU A 70 13.29 2.57 14.58
C GLU A 70 12.71 2.22 13.19
N GLU A 71 11.81 1.24 13.12
CA GLU A 71 11.09 0.86 11.90
C GLU A 71 10.16 1.98 11.42
N ARG A 72 9.54 2.73 12.34
CA ARG A 72 8.78 3.94 12.02
C ARG A 72 9.66 5.00 11.37
N CYS A 73 10.87 5.22 11.90
CA CYS A 73 11.84 6.15 11.35
C CYS A 73 12.24 5.71 9.92
N ARG A 74 12.65 4.45 9.75
CA ARG A 74 13.03 3.91 8.43
C ARG A 74 11.91 4.02 7.40
N MET A 75 10.65 3.78 7.77
CA MET A 75 9.51 3.91 6.84
C MET A 75 9.18 5.38 6.54
N THR A 76 9.31 6.27 7.51
CA THR A 76 9.13 7.73 7.29
C THR A 76 10.20 8.26 6.33
N ASP A 77 11.46 7.89 6.56
CA ASP A 77 12.57 8.25 5.68
C ASP A 77 12.35 7.72 4.27
N ARG A 78 11.92 6.45 4.15
CA ARG A 78 11.59 5.84 2.86
C ARG A 78 10.39 6.49 2.19
N GLY A 79 9.38 6.89 2.94
CA GLY A 79 8.22 7.61 2.44
C GLY A 79 8.59 8.99 1.90
N MET A 80 9.44 9.73 2.62
CA MET A 80 9.98 11.01 2.17
C MET A 80 10.80 10.86 0.89
N LEU A 81 11.61 9.80 0.76
CA LEU A 81 12.34 9.50 -0.48
C LEU A 81 11.40 9.20 -1.66
N LEU A 82 10.32 8.44 -1.43
CA LEU A 82 9.33 8.12 -2.46
C LEU A 82 8.46 9.32 -2.88
N ILE A 83 8.23 10.27 -1.97
CA ILE A 83 7.58 11.54 -2.26
C ILE A 83 8.53 12.42 -3.08
N ASN A 84 9.80 12.53 -2.66
CA ASN A 84 10.80 13.33 -3.35
C ASN A 84 11.09 12.80 -4.77
N ASP A 85 11.23 11.47 -4.94
CA ASP A 85 11.39 10.81 -6.24
C ASP A 85 10.16 10.99 -7.14
N PHE A 86 8.97 11.08 -6.56
CA PHE A 86 7.75 11.37 -7.31
C PHE A 86 7.73 12.83 -7.79
N TRP A 87 8.09 13.79 -6.94
CA TRP A 87 8.15 15.20 -7.31
C TRP A 87 9.27 15.50 -8.32
N SER A 88 10.44 14.89 -8.18
CA SER A 88 11.55 15.05 -9.13
C SER A 88 11.25 14.48 -10.52
N LYS A 89 10.36 13.49 -10.62
CA LYS A 89 9.88 12.94 -11.90
C LYS A 89 8.71 13.71 -12.51
N LEU A 90 8.03 14.53 -11.72
CA LEU A 90 6.85 15.32 -12.16
C LEU A 90 7.19 16.75 -12.56
N LEU A 91 8.28 17.31 -12.02
CA LEU A 91 8.80 18.60 -12.41
C LEU A 91 9.87 18.39 -13.48
N PRO A 92 9.64 18.73 -14.77
CA PRO A 92 10.74 18.85 -15.70
C PRO A 92 11.69 19.92 -15.15
N GLY A 93 12.99 19.63 -15.11
CA GLY A 93 13.99 20.60 -14.69
C GLY A 93 13.76 21.91 -15.41
N ASP A 94 13.56 22.98 -14.65
CA ASP A 94 13.63 24.34 -15.20
C ASP A 94 15.11 24.59 -15.49
N ASP A 95 15.57 24.07 -16.64
CA ASP A 95 16.84 24.42 -17.25
C ASP A 95 16.71 25.86 -17.77
N ARG A 96 16.68 26.80 -16.83
CA ARG A 96 16.91 28.22 -17.06
C ARG A 96 18.11 28.60 -16.21
N GLU A 97 19.29 28.25 -16.74
CA GLU A 97 20.49 29.01 -16.42
C GLU A 97 20.32 30.46 -16.94
N PRO A 98 20.78 31.47 -16.18
CA PRO A 98 20.77 32.86 -16.61
C PRO A 98 21.78 33.16 -17.73
#